data_AF-A0A438KMW2-F1
#
_entry.id   AF-A0A438KMW2-F1
#
_cell.length_a   1.000
_cell.length_b   1.000
_cell.length_c   1.000
_cell.angle_alpha   90.00
_cell.angle_beta   90.00
_cell.angle_gamma   90.00
#
_symmetry.space_group_name_H-M   'P 1'
#
loop_
_entity.id
_entity.type
_entity.pdbx_description
1 polymer ?
#
loop_
_entity_poly.entity_id
_entity_poly.type
_entity_poly.pdbx_seq_one_letter_code
_entity_poly.pdbx_strand_id
1 'polypeptide(L)'
;MPFRRLSGCYECRMVVDPVLGITRDLSLRTTICSCPDCGEIFMKAENLELHQAVRHAGNVRTGPRRHKQEHSGNHIPIELAKKQAPVCKIDRILKVHNTPKTISKFEEYRDSIKTKATKLQKKHPRCVADGNELLRFHCTTFVCSIGLNGSSNLCNSIPSCSICSIIKNGFKVAGGVPGKGILTTATSGKAHDSSRMSSPDDNEKRAMLVCRVIAGRVKKSATQLEGGVCTEEFDSVAGVGGVYSNLDELYVSNPKAILPCFVVIYTES
;
A
#
# COMPACT_ATOMS: atom_id res chain seq x y z
N MET A 1 1.30 47.60 -27.79
CA MET A 1 1.22 46.47 -26.85
C MET A 1 -0.21 45.95 -26.83
N PRO A 2 -0.49 44.64 -26.72
CA PRO A 2 0.09 43.52 -27.47
C PRO A 2 -0.96 42.78 -28.32
N PHE A 3 -0.52 42.24 -29.45
CA PHE A 3 -1.13 41.07 -30.10
C PHE A 3 -0.98 39.85 -29.17
N ARG A 4 -2.04 39.07 -28.95
CA ARG A 4 -1.93 37.68 -28.49
C ARG A 4 -2.83 36.77 -29.31
N ARG A 5 -2.19 36.18 -30.33
CA ARG A 5 -2.34 34.82 -30.88
C ARG A 5 -3.75 34.23 -30.87
N LEU A 6 -4.41 34.39 -32.02
CA LEU A 6 -5.34 33.40 -32.54
C LEU A 6 -4.56 32.10 -32.80
N SER A 7 -4.96 31.01 -32.15
CA SER A 7 -4.69 29.65 -32.62
C SER A 7 -6.05 29.02 -32.90
N GLY A 8 -6.45 29.06 -34.17
CA GLY A 8 -7.62 28.35 -34.65
C GLY A 8 -7.37 26.84 -34.63
N CYS A 9 -8.42 26.09 -34.29
CA CYS A 9 -8.58 24.73 -34.78
C CYS A 9 -9.72 24.76 -35.80
N TYR A 10 -9.32 24.58 -37.05
CA TYR A 10 -10.16 24.49 -38.24
C TYR A 10 -10.82 23.10 -38.26
N GLU A 11 -12.14 23.06 -38.22
CA GLU A 11 -13.06 22.10 -38.91
C GLU A 11 -14.39 21.98 -38.15
N CYS A 12 -15.29 22.92 -38.42
CA CYS A 12 -16.72 22.72 -38.25
C CYS A 12 -17.40 23.28 -39.49
N ARG A 13 -17.61 22.43 -40.49
CA ARG A 13 -18.54 22.69 -41.58
C ARG A 13 -19.36 21.43 -41.83
N MET A 14 -20.57 21.40 -41.28
CA MET A 14 -21.67 20.75 -41.95
C MET A 14 -22.69 21.84 -42.29
N VAL A 15 -22.76 22.15 -43.57
CA VAL A 15 -23.82 22.93 -44.21
C VAL A 15 -25.02 21.98 -44.36
N VAL A 16 -26.20 22.43 -43.95
CA VAL A 16 -27.47 21.70 -44.11
C VAL A 16 -28.14 22.19 -45.39
N ASP A 17 -28.41 21.29 -46.33
CA ASP A 17 -29.15 21.56 -47.57
C ASP A 17 -30.59 20.96 -47.46
N PRO A 18 -31.69 21.68 -47.78
CA PRO A 18 -33.03 21.36 -47.23
C PRO A 18 -33.91 20.38 -48.02
N VAL A 19 -33.41 19.59 -48.97
CA VAL A 19 -34.33 18.98 -49.98
C VAL A 19 -34.44 17.45 -49.98
N LEU A 20 -33.65 16.67 -49.25
CA LEU A 20 -33.81 15.20 -49.25
C LEU A 20 -33.76 14.55 -47.86
N GLY A 21 -34.97 14.27 -47.36
CA GLY A 21 -35.37 13.06 -46.63
C GLY A 21 -34.40 12.39 -45.65
N ILE A 22 -34.68 12.62 -44.37
CA ILE A 22 -34.35 11.83 -43.17
C ILE A 22 -33.80 10.41 -43.45
N THR A 23 -32.49 10.23 -43.34
CA THR A 23 -31.93 8.99 -42.78
C THR A 23 -31.67 9.26 -41.30
N ARG A 24 -32.57 8.73 -40.46
CA ARG A 24 -32.39 8.65 -39.00
C ARG A 24 -31.22 7.71 -38.73
N ASP A 25 -30.02 8.26 -38.59
CA ASP A 25 -29.00 7.60 -37.79
C ASP A 25 -29.24 7.99 -36.32
N LEU A 26 -29.65 7.02 -35.51
CA LEU A 26 -29.94 7.19 -34.09
C LEU A 26 -28.66 7.30 -33.22
N SER A 27 -27.48 7.46 -33.83
CA SER A 27 -26.17 7.38 -33.15
C SER A 27 -25.57 8.71 -32.64
N LEU A 28 -26.18 9.88 -32.92
CA LEU A 28 -25.56 11.19 -32.57
C LEU A 28 -26.45 12.12 -31.74
N ARG A 29 -27.09 11.61 -30.68
CA ARG A 29 -27.47 12.50 -29.56
C ARG A 29 -26.25 12.73 -28.69
N THR A 30 -25.45 13.75 -29.02
CA THR A 30 -24.46 14.32 -28.11
C THR A 30 -25.18 14.78 -26.84
N THR A 31 -25.12 13.94 -25.80
CA THR A 31 -25.67 14.27 -24.49
C THR A 31 -24.67 15.22 -23.84
N ILE A 32 -25.00 16.51 -23.88
CA ILE A 32 -24.21 17.55 -23.26
C ILE A 32 -24.44 17.44 -21.75
N CYS A 33 -23.42 17.04 -21.00
CA CYS A 33 -23.48 16.86 -19.56
C CYS A 33 -22.67 17.97 -18.89
N SER A 34 -23.33 18.82 -18.09
CA SER A 34 -22.65 19.86 -17.31
C SER A 34 -22.40 19.40 -15.88
N CYS A 35 -21.27 19.81 -15.31
CA CYS A 35 -20.95 19.54 -13.91
C CYS A 35 -21.82 20.40 -12.98
N PRO A 36 -22.57 19.82 -12.03
CA PRO A 36 -23.42 20.59 -11.12
C PRO A 36 -22.62 21.41 -10.10
N ASP A 37 -21.35 21.06 -9.84
CA ASP A 37 -20.50 21.74 -8.84
C ASP A 37 -19.72 22.94 -9.40
N CYS A 38 -19.43 22.97 -10.70
CA CYS A 38 -18.62 24.03 -11.32
C CYS A 38 -19.13 24.55 -12.67
N GLY A 39 -20.16 23.92 -13.26
CA GLY A 39 -20.79 24.35 -14.50
C GLY A 39 -20.01 24.01 -15.79
N GLU A 40 -18.86 23.33 -15.72
CA GLU A 40 -18.12 22.90 -16.92
C GLU A 40 -18.93 21.92 -17.77
N ILE A 41 -18.93 22.12 -19.09
CA ILE A 41 -19.77 21.39 -20.05
C ILE A 41 -18.95 20.33 -20.78
N PHE A 42 -19.42 19.08 -20.75
CA PHE A 42 -18.78 17.94 -21.39
C PHE A 42 -19.69 17.31 -22.45
N MET A 43 -19.10 16.85 -23.55
CA MET A 43 -19.84 16.20 -24.64
C MET A 43 -20.00 14.68 -24.47
N LYS A 44 -19.45 14.12 -23.38
CA LYS A 44 -19.54 12.70 -22.99
C LYS A 44 -19.67 12.60 -21.47
N ALA A 45 -20.54 11.74 -20.98
CA ALA A 45 -20.78 11.53 -19.55
C ALA A 45 -19.54 10.99 -18.82
N GLU A 46 -18.77 10.11 -19.46
CA GLU A 46 -17.52 9.55 -18.93
C GLU A 46 -16.47 10.64 -18.59
N ASN A 47 -16.42 11.70 -19.40
CA ASN A 47 -15.51 12.82 -19.15
C ASN A 47 -15.99 13.69 -17.99
N LEU A 48 -17.31 13.81 -17.80
CA LEU A 48 -17.88 14.49 -16.64
C LEU A 48 -17.61 13.69 -15.36
N GLU A 49 -17.76 12.36 -15.38
CA GLU A 49 -17.47 11.50 -14.24
C GLU A 49 -15.99 11.54 -13.87
N LEU A 50 -15.09 11.49 -14.85
CA LEU A 50 -13.66 11.66 -14.62
C LEU A 50 -13.33 13.05 -14.06
N HIS A 51 -13.97 14.10 -14.60
CA HIS A 51 -13.81 15.46 -14.08
C HIS A 51 -14.29 15.56 -12.62
N GLN A 52 -15.45 15.02 -12.27
CA GLN A 52 -15.95 15.00 -10.89
C GLN A 52 -15.02 14.20 -9.96
N ALA A 53 -14.54 13.05 -10.41
CA ALA A 53 -13.64 12.19 -9.66
C ALA A 53 -12.25 12.81 -9.43
N VAL A 54 -11.82 13.74 -10.29
CA VAL A 54 -10.49 14.34 -10.23
C VAL A 54 -10.52 15.75 -9.60
N ARG A 55 -11.53 16.56 -9.89
CA ARG A 55 -11.62 17.98 -9.48
C ARG A 55 -12.53 18.20 -8.27
N HIS A 56 -13.56 17.38 -8.09
CA HIS A 56 -14.60 17.58 -7.06
C HIS A 56 -14.69 16.46 -6.01
N ALA A 57 -13.74 15.52 -6.02
CA ALA A 57 -13.64 14.43 -5.03
C ALA A 57 -13.26 14.89 -3.60
N GLY A 58 -13.70 16.08 -3.20
CA GLY A 58 -13.39 16.71 -1.92
C GLY A 58 -14.44 17.71 -1.41
N ASN A 59 -15.66 17.77 -1.97
CA ASN A 59 -16.72 18.55 -1.34
C ASN A 59 -17.48 17.73 -0.30
N VAL A 60 -17.08 17.94 0.95
CA VAL A 60 -17.84 17.62 2.16
C VAL A 60 -19.27 18.15 2.02
N ARG A 61 -20.27 17.26 1.96
CA ARG A 61 -21.67 17.60 2.24
C ARG A 61 -21.77 18.04 3.70
N THR A 62 -21.70 19.35 3.94
CA THR A 62 -22.26 19.94 5.15
C THR A 62 -23.77 20.08 4.94
N GLY A 63 -24.52 19.09 5.43
CA GLY A 63 -25.96 19.19 5.64
C GLY A 63 -26.25 18.88 7.12
N PRO A 64 -27.09 19.66 7.82
CA PRO A 64 -27.28 19.48 9.25
C PRO A 64 -28.15 18.25 9.58
N ARG A 65 -27.66 17.47 10.56
CA ARG A 65 -28.31 16.52 11.51
C ARG A 65 -29.82 16.24 11.26
N ARG A 66 -30.31 14.99 11.29
CA ARG A 66 -30.55 14.08 12.44
C ARG A 66 -31.07 12.74 11.83
N HIS A 67 -30.75 11.54 12.30
CA HIS A 67 -31.38 10.89 13.46
C HIS A 67 -30.56 9.66 13.88
N LYS A 68 -30.61 9.35 15.17
CA LYS A 68 -29.99 8.21 15.85
C LYS A 68 -30.37 6.88 15.19
N GLN A 69 -29.38 6.00 14.98
CA GLN A 69 -29.56 4.56 15.18
C GLN A 69 -28.23 3.93 15.55
N GLU A 70 -28.21 3.36 16.76
CA GLU A 70 -27.14 2.52 17.28
C GLU A 70 -26.87 1.37 16.33
N HIS A 71 -25.61 1.14 15.95
CA HIS A 71 -25.14 -0.18 15.52
C HIS A 71 -23.71 -0.39 16.05
N SER A 72 -23.60 -1.44 16.85
CA SER A 72 -22.39 -2.08 17.35
C SER A 72 -21.39 -2.33 16.23
N GLY A 73 -20.20 -1.73 16.34
CA GLY A 73 -19.08 -1.99 15.45
C GLY A 73 -17.78 -1.92 16.26
N ASN A 74 -17.07 -3.04 16.30
CA ASN A 74 -15.81 -3.25 17.00
C ASN A 74 -14.83 -2.09 16.75
N HIS A 75 -14.61 -1.27 17.78
CA HIS A 75 -13.43 -0.42 17.86
C HIS A 75 -12.20 -1.34 17.93
N ILE A 76 -11.33 -1.27 16.92
CA ILE A 76 -9.95 -1.73 17.04
C ILE A 76 -9.25 -0.72 17.94
N PRO A 77 -8.85 -1.06 19.17
CA PRO A 77 -8.01 -0.17 19.95
C PRO A 77 -6.62 -0.21 19.30
N ILE A 78 -6.20 0.90 18.68
CA ILE A 78 -4.78 1.16 18.48
C ILE A 78 -4.24 1.44 19.89
N GLU A 79 -3.92 0.39 20.64
CA GLU A 79 -3.22 0.50 21.92
C GLU A 79 -1.84 1.09 21.66
N LEU A 80 -1.75 2.41 21.71
CA LEU A 80 -0.52 3.15 21.92
C LEU A 80 -0.08 2.93 23.38
N ALA A 81 0.39 1.73 23.68
CA ALA A 81 0.99 1.44 24.96
C ALA A 81 2.42 1.97 25.00
N LYS A 82 2.57 3.23 25.41
CA LYS A 82 3.61 3.75 26.33
C LYS A 82 3.37 5.25 26.57
N LYS A 83 3.24 5.62 27.85
CA LYS A 83 3.18 7.00 28.38
C LYS A 83 4.51 7.74 28.15
N GLN A 84 4.81 8.08 26.92
CA GLN A 84 5.83 9.07 26.56
C GLN A 84 5.24 9.93 25.43
N ALA A 85 5.63 11.20 25.35
CA ALA A 85 5.21 12.11 24.28
C ALA A 85 5.37 11.44 22.90
N PRO A 86 4.56 11.78 21.88
CA PRO A 86 4.65 11.15 20.57
C PRO A 86 6.09 11.28 20.04
N VAL A 87 6.82 10.16 20.00
CA VAL A 87 8.23 10.08 19.60
C VAL A 87 8.42 10.54 18.14
N CYS A 88 7.36 10.41 17.33
CA CYS A 88 7.37 10.79 15.93
C CYS A 88 6.07 11.51 15.54
N LYS A 89 6.20 12.57 14.74
CA LYS A 89 5.08 13.24 14.07
C LYS A 89 4.90 12.62 12.68
N ILE A 90 3.68 12.15 12.39
CA ILE A 90 3.35 11.66 11.06
C ILE A 90 3.16 12.85 10.13
N ASP A 91 3.96 12.90 9.06
CA ASP A 91 3.82 13.93 8.04
C ASP A 91 2.78 13.54 7.01
N ARG A 92 2.87 12.30 6.50
CA ARG A 92 2.04 11.82 5.37
C ARG A 92 1.85 10.32 5.41
N ILE A 93 0.70 9.86 4.93
CA ILE A 93 0.41 8.45 4.68
C ILE A 93 0.04 8.29 3.21
N LEU A 94 0.79 7.46 2.49
CA LEU A 94 0.58 7.19 1.07
C LEU A 94 0.12 5.74 0.89
N LYS A 95 -0.96 5.53 0.14
CA LYS A 95 -1.41 4.19 -0.25
C LYS A 95 -0.55 3.69 -1.40
N VAL A 96 -0.06 2.46 -1.29
CA VAL A 96 0.73 1.80 -2.32
C VAL A 96 -0.22 1.06 -3.27
N HIS A 97 -0.22 1.46 -4.54
CA HIS A 97 -0.90 0.74 -5.61
C HIS A 97 0.07 -0.28 -6.23
N ASN A 98 -0.09 -1.54 -5.84
CA ASN A 98 0.71 -2.63 -6.40
C ASN A 98 0.18 -3.04 -7.78
N THR A 99 1.08 -3.45 -8.67
CA THR A 99 0.67 -3.99 -9.98
C THR A 99 -0.12 -5.30 -9.80
N PRO A 100 -1.06 -5.63 -10.70
CA PRO A 100 -1.78 -6.90 -10.65
C PRO A 100 -0.84 -8.10 -10.58
N LYS A 101 0.29 -8.05 -11.32
CA LYS A 101 1.33 -9.09 -11.30
C LYS A 101 1.96 -9.31 -9.92
N THR A 102 2.18 -8.23 -9.14
CA THR A 102 2.72 -8.34 -7.78
C THR A 102 1.69 -8.94 -6.84
N ILE A 103 0.42 -8.52 -6.97
CA ILE A 103 -0.69 -9.02 -6.15
C ILE A 103 -0.90 -10.52 -6.40
N SER A 104 -0.98 -10.95 -7.66
CA SER A 104 -1.14 -12.37 -8.01
C SER A 104 -0.02 -13.23 -7.45
N LYS A 105 1.25 -12.80 -7.52
CA LYS A 105 2.38 -13.54 -6.93
C LYS A 105 2.26 -13.70 -5.41
N PHE A 106 1.72 -12.69 -4.73
CA PHE A 106 1.51 -12.73 -3.28
C PHE A 106 0.34 -13.66 -2.90
N GLU A 107 -0.74 -13.63 -3.68
CA GLU A 107 -1.89 -14.55 -3.51
C GLU A 107 -1.52 -16.00 -3.84
N GLU A 108 -0.80 -16.24 -4.94
CA GLU A 108 -0.24 -17.57 -5.28
C GLU A 108 0.65 -18.10 -4.16
N TYR A 109 1.50 -17.24 -3.57
CA TYR A 109 2.32 -17.65 -2.44
C TYR A 109 1.45 -18.03 -1.23
N ARG A 110 0.44 -17.22 -0.89
CA ARG A 110 -0.52 -17.54 0.18
C ARG A 110 -1.19 -18.89 -0.05
N ASP A 111 -1.69 -19.15 -1.25
CA ASP A 111 -2.37 -20.40 -1.58
C ASP A 111 -1.42 -21.60 -1.53
N SER A 112 -0.15 -21.40 -1.90
CA SER A 112 0.89 -22.41 -1.73
C SER A 112 1.09 -22.77 -0.24
N ILE A 113 1.09 -21.78 0.66
CA ILE A 113 1.19 -22.01 2.11
C ILE A 113 -0.06 -22.73 2.64
N LYS A 114 -1.25 -22.32 2.22
CA LYS A 114 -2.52 -22.98 2.62
C LYS A 114 -2.54 -24.45 2.18
N THR A 115 -2.10 -24.71 0.96
CA THR A 115 -2.00 -26.06 0.39
C THR A 115 -0.97 -26.90 1.14
N LYS A 116 0.23 -26.35 1.41
CA LYS A 116 1.26 -27.01 2.23
C LYS A 116 0.71 -27.31 3.63
N ALA A 117 0.06 -26.36 4.28
CA ALA A 117 -0.48 -26.50 5.64
C ALA A 117 -1.58 -27.57 5.73
N THR A 118 -2.38 -27.75 4.68
CA THR A 118 -3.46 -28.76 4.64
C THR A 118 -2.93 -30.19 4.55
N LYS A 119 -1.77 -30.38 3.90
CA LYS A 119 -1.11 -31.68 3.73
C LYS A 119 -0.37 -32.16 4.99
N LEU A 120 -0.17 -31.28 5.98
CA LEU A 120 0.51 -31.63 7.22
C LEU A 120 -0.41 -32.37 8.18
N GLN A 121 0.16 -33.32 8.94
CA GLN A 121 -0.54 -34.03 10.00
C GLN A 121 -0.95 -33.08 11.15
N LYS A 122 -0.07 -32.14 11.51
CA LYS A 122 -0.35 -31.07 12.47
C LYS A 122 -0.69 -29.78 11.73
N LYS A 123 -1.99 -29.47 11.64
CA LYS A 123 -2.49 -28.28 10.95
C LYS A 123 -2.46 -27.08 11.89
N HIS A 124 -1.77 -26.01 11.49
CA HIS A 124 -1.90 -24.72 12.16
C HIS A 124 -3.11 -23.99 11.59
N PRO A 125 -4.17 -23.70 12.38
CA PRO A 125 -5.45 -23.20 11.86
C PRO A 125 -5.31 -21.94 11.01
N ARG A 126 -4.45 -21.00 11.42
CA ARG A 126 -4.19 -19.77 10.66
C ARG A 126 -3.46 -20.02 9.35
N CYS A 127 -2.52 -20.97 9.30
CA CYS A 127 -1.82 -21.29 8.06
C CYS A 127 -2.77 -21.88 7.01
N VAL A 128 -3.77 -22.67 7.45
CA VAL A 128 -4.80 -23.24 6.57
C VAL A 128 -5.83 -22.20 6.15
N ALA A 129 -6.20 -21.27 7.04
CA ALA A 129 -7.22 -20.26 6.75
C ALA A 129 -6.73 -19.17 5.79
N ASP A 130 -5.60 -18.52 6.11
CA ASP A 130 -5.13 -17.31 5.42
C ASP A 130 -3.62 -17.31 5.13
N GLY A 131 -2.92 -18.43 5.35
CA GLY A 131 -1.47 -18.51 5.21
C GLY A 131 -0.71 -17.91 6.41
N ASN A 132 -1.39 -17.70 7.54
CA ASN A 132 -0.89 -16.96 8.70
C ASN A 132 -0.49 -15.54 8.30
N GLU A 133 -1.46 -14.83 7.71
CA GLU A 133 -1.28 -13.45 7.31
C GLU A 133 -1.20 -12.52 8.52
N LEU A 134 -0.22 -11.62 8.51
CA LEU A 134 0.03 -10.64 9.56
C LEU A 134 0.22 -9.25 8.96
N LEU A 135 -0.29 -8.23 9.65
CA LEU A 135 0.09 -6.85 9.40
C LEU A 135 1.40 -6.57 10.11
N ARG A 136 2.41 -6.10 9.37
CA ARG A 136 3.77 -5.89 9.90
C ARG A 136 4.34 -4.55 9.46
N PHE A 137 5.30 -4.06 10.23
CA PHE A 137 6.01 -2.82 9.96
C PHE A 137 7.43 -3.11 9.50
N HIS A 138 7.87 -2.40 8.46
CA HIS A 138 9.23 -2.40 7.98
C HIS A 138 9.71 -0.96 7.84
N CYS A 139 10.70 -0.56 8.63
CA CYS A 139 11.28 0.78 8.54
C CYS A 139 12.41 0.79 7.51
N THR A 140 12.44 1.83 6.67
CA THR A 140 13.47 2.01 5.65
C THR A 140 13.76 3.50 5.44
N THR A 141 14.87 3.79 4.78
CA THR A 141 15.31 5.16 4.50
C THR A 141 14.92 5.58 3.08
N PHE A 142 14.87 6.89 2.85
CA PHE A 142 14.63 7.42 1.52
C PHE A 142 15.33 8.75 1.29
N VAL A 143 15.67 9.01 0.04
CA VAL A 143 16.41 10.22 -0.35
C VAL A 143 15.53 11.16 -1.20
N CYS A 144 14.54 10.61 -1.88
CA CYS A 144 13.70 11.38 -2.81
C CYS A 144 12.65 12.24 -2.10
N SER A 145 12.05 13.15 -2.85
CA SER A 145 11.00 14.07 -2.38
C SER A 145 9.60 13.46 -2.35
N ILE A 146 9.46 12.13 -2.23
CA ILE A 146 8.17 11.45 -2.23
C ILE A 146 7.27 12.03 -1.12
N GLY A 147 6.03 12.32 -1.47
CA GLY A 147 5.06 12.96 -0.59
C GLY A 147 5.17 14.48 -0.54
N LEU A 148 6.31 15.11 -0.86
CA LEU A 148 6.43 16.58 -0.81
C LEU A 148 5.54 17.24 -1.86
N ASN A 149 4.86 18.33 -1.47
CA ASN A 149 3.92 19.09 -2.33
C ASN A 149 2.84 18.24 -3.01
N GLY A 150 2.44 17.11 -2.39
CA GLY A 150 1.46 16.20 -2.99
C GLY A 150 2.01 15.30 -4.09
N SER A 151 3.32 15.30 -4.32
CA SER A 151 3.94 14.39 -5.28
C SER A 151 3.90 12.94 -4.79
N SER A 152 3.33 12.06 -5.60
CA SER A 152 3.27 10.61 -5.36
C SER A 152 4.14 9.80 -6.34
N ASN A 153 4.88 10.50 -7.20
CA ASN A 153 5.71 9.87 -8.23
C ASN A 153 6.96 9.24 -7.62
N LEU A 154 7.17 7.98 -7.93
CA LEU A 154 8.36 7.25 -7.50
C LEU A 154 9.57 7.64 -8.36
N CYS A 155 10.69 8.00 -7.73
CA CYS A 155 11.91 8.40 -8.46
C CYS A 155 12.51 7.24 -9.30
N ASN A 156 12.84 7.50 -10.57
CA ASN A 156 13.62 6.58 -11.41
C ASN A 156 15.12 6.88 -11.35
N SER A 157 15.48 8.12 -11.00
CA SER A 157 16.83 8.63 -11.16
C SER A 157 17.75 8.37 -9.96
N ILE A 158 17.20 7.97 -8.81
CA ILE A 158 17.95 7.78 -7.56
C ILE A 158 17.96 6.29 -7.19
N PRO A 159 19.01 5.53 -7.53
CA PRO A 159 19.08 4.10 -7.26
C PRO A 159 19.23 3.77 -5.77
N SER A 160 19.71 4.71 -4.96
CA SER A 160 19.83 4.57 -3.49
C SER A 160 18.52 4.78 -2.73
N CYS A 161 17.40 5.08 -3.39
CA CYS A 161 16.13 5.30 -2.71
C CYS A 161 15.43 3.96 -2.38
N SER A 162 15.55 3.51 -1.13
CA SER A 162 15.03 2.21 -0.70
C SER A 162 13.51 2.08 -0.84
N ILE A 163 12.72 3.10 -0.47
CA ILE A 163 11.26 3.08 -0.64
C ILE A 163 10.86 2.87 -2.10
N CYS A 164 11.39 3.72 -3.00
CA CYS A 164 11.04 3.64 -4.42
C CYS A 164 11.49 2.31 -5.03
N SER A 165 12.64 1.79 -4.59
CA SER A 165 13.13 0.47 -4.99
C SER A 165 12.20 -0.65 -4.53
N ILE A 166 11.74 -0.62 -3.27
CA ILE A 166 10.83 -1.63 -2.71
C ILE A 166 9.47 -1.58 -3.39
N ILE A 167 8.90 -0.39 -3.62
CA ILE A 167 7.58 -0.27 -4.26
C ILE A 167 7.63 -0.74 -5.72
N LYS A 168 8.71 -0.43 -6.46
CA LYS A 168 8.84 -0.81 -7.88
C LYS A 168 9.21 -2.26 -8.07
N ASN A 169 10.23 -2.71 -7.35
CA ASN A 169 10.90 -3.98 -7.61
C ASN A 169 10.52 -5.06 -6.57
N GLY A 170 9.81 -4.68 -5.51
CA GLY A 170 9.55 -5.53 -4.36
C GLY A 170 10.71 -5.54 -3.37
N PHE A 171 10.51 -6.27 -2.26
CA PHE A 171 11.54 -6.48 -1.27
C PHE A 171 12.71 -7.30 -1.84
N LYS A 172 13.91 -7.07 -1.32
CA LYS A 172 15.12 -7.84 -1.65
C LYS A 172 15.73 -8.36 -0.36
N VAL A 173 16.19 -9.60 -0.41
CA VAL A 173 16.93 -10.20 0.71
C VAL A 173 18.34 -9.62 0.72
N ALA A 174 18.69 -8.90 1.79
CA ALA A 174 19.97 -8.22 1.88
C ALA A 174 21.13 -9.22 1.99
N GLY A 175 21.99 -9.25 0.96
CA GLY A 175 23.33 -9.82 1.04
C GLY A 175 23.53 -11.23 0.52
N GLY A 176 22.54 -11.90 -0.09
CA GLY A 176 22.74 -13.24 -0.69
C GLY A 176 23.21 -14.33 0.29
N VAL A 177 23.31 -14.02 1.59
CA VAL A 177 23.70 -14.96 2.63
C VAL A 177 22.48 -15.82 2.95
N PRO A 178 22.53 -17.13 2.70
CA PRO A 178 21.45 -18.03 3.05
C PRO A 178 21.20 -17.94 4.58
N GLY A 179 19.99 -17.55 4.96
CA GLY A 179 19.56 -17.46 6.36
C GLY A 179 19.23 -16.05 6.88
N LYS A 180 19.59 -14.97 6.16
CA LYS A 180 19.21 -13.61 6.56
C LYS A 180 17.92 -13.18 5.86
N GLY A 181 16.77 -13.38 6.48
CA GLY A 181 15.46 -12.97 5.93
C GLY A 181 15.23 -11.46 5.97
N ILE A 182 14.16 -11.00 5.33
CA ILE A 182 13.66 -9.63 5.43
C ILE A 182 13.02 -9.44 6.80
N LEU A 183 13.57 -8.53 7.60
CA LEU A 183 13.05 -8.21 8.93
C LEU A 183 11.75 -7.40 8.81
N THR A 184 10.72 -7.89 9.48
CA THR A 184 9.44 -7.20 9.68
C THR A 184 9.09 -7.28 11.16
N THR A 185 8.42 -6.26 11.69
CA THR A 185 8.15 -6.16 13.13
C THR A 185 6.65 -6.02 13.43
N ALA A 186 6.25 -6.38 14.65
CA ALA A 186 4.86 -6.26 15.11
C ALA A 186 4.47 -4.80 15.44
N THR A 187 5.43 -3.97 15.87
CA THR A 187 5.17 -2.60 16.34
C THR A 187 6.03 -1.59 15.60
N SER A 188 5.48 -0.40 15.34
CA SER A 188 6.18 0.71 14.69
C SER A 188 7.44 1.16 15.43
N GLY A 189 7.39 1.28 16.77
CA GLY A 189 8.54 1.66 17.58
C GLY A 189 9.72 0.70 17.42
N LYS A 190 9.46 -0.61 17.46
CA LYS A 190 10.50 -1.62 17.22
C LYS A 190 11.08 -1.54 15.80
N ALA A 191 10.23 -1.33 14.78
CA ALA A 191 10.68 -1.13 13.40
C ALA A 191 11.64 0.07 13.29
N HIS A 192 11.29 1.15 13.98
CA HIS A 192 12.08 2.37 14.06
C HIS A 192 13.44 2.10 14.72
N ASP A 193 13.47 1.49 15.90
CA ASP A 193 14.70 1.14 16.64
C ASP A 193 15.63 0.24 15.80
N SER A 194 15.07 -0.77 15.12
CA SER A 194 15.84 -1.67 14.24
C SER A 194 16.50 -0.94 13.06
N SER A 195 15.86 0.12 12.54
CA SER A 195 16.47 0.92 11.48
C SER A 195 17.63 1.79 12.00
N ARG A 196 17.57 2.30 13.24
CA ARG A 196 18.67 3.09 13.83
C ARG A 196 19.92 2.26 14.04
N MET A 197 19.76 0.97 14.35
CA MET A 197 20.90 0.05 14.45
C MET A 197 21.60 -0.19 13.11
N SER A 198 20.89 -0.03 11.99
CA SER A 198 21.43 -0.27 10.64
C SER A 198 22.03 0.98 10.01
N SER A 199 21.45 2.15 10.30
CA SER A 199 22.03 3.46 9.98
C SER A 199 21.86 4.39 11.19
N PRO A 200 22.95 4.70 11.92
CA PRO A 200 22.90 5.54 13.11
C PRO A 200 22.88 7.04 12.78
N ASP A 201 22.86 7.42 11.50
CA ASP A 201 22.76 8.82 11.10
C ASP A 201 21.33 9.31 11.34
N ASP A 202 21.22 10.29 12.23
CA ASP A 202 19.96 10.93 12.63
C ASP A 202 19.43 11.90 11.57
N ASN A 203 20.26 12.28 10.59
CA ASN A 203 19.84 13.17 9.50
C ASN A 203 19.16 12.46 8.32
N GLU A 204 19.11 11.12 8.32
CA GLU A 204 18.47 10.37 7.25
C GLU A 204 16.95 10.43 7.34
N LYS A 205 16.29 10.75 6.22
CA LYS A 205 14.82 10.69 6.15
C LYS A 205 14.36 9.23 6.20
N ARG A 206 13.46 8.94 7.13
CA ARG A 206 12.93 7.60 7.39
C ARG A 206 11.45 7.53 7.04
N ALA A 207 11.04 6.37 6.54
CA ALA A 207 9.63 6.05 6.39
C ALA A 207 9.36 4.63 6.85
N MET A 208 8.11 4.40 7.21
CA MET A 208 7.63 3.10 7.63
C MET A 208 6.71 2.52 6.57
N LEU A 209 7.03 1.32 6.11
CA LEU A 209 6.13 0.52 5.29
C LEU A 209 5.22 -0.29 6.20
N VAL A 210 3.92 -0.19 5.96
CA VAL A 210 2.91 -1.08 6.53
C VAL A 210 2.64 -2.17 5.49
N CYS A 211 2.97 -3.40 5.84
CA CYS A 211 2.96 -4.54 4.92
C CYS A 211 2.01 -5.62 5.38
N ARG A 212 1.35 -6.26 4.41
CA ARG A 212 0.73 -7.57 4.59
C ARG A 212 1.81 -8.63 4.40
N VAL A 213 1.97 -9.51 5.37
CA VAL A 213 3.04 -10.53 5.39
C VAL A 213 2.43 -11.91 5.59
N ILE A 214 2.71 -12.83 4.68
CA ILE A 214 2.40 -14.25 4.84
C ILE A 214 3.51 -14.88 5.67
N ALA A 215 3.26 -15.07 6.97
CA ALA A 215 4.27 -15.63 7.86
C ALA A 215 4.42 -17.15 7.69
N GLY A 216 3.38 -17.83 7.22
CA GLY A 216 3.36 -19.29 7.12
C GLY A 216 3.73 -19.96 8.45
N ARG A 217 4.51 -21.04 8.38
CA ARG A 217 5.06 -21.69 9.56
C ARG A 217 6.26 -20.92 10.08
N VAL A 218 6.17 -20.47 11.33
CA VAL A 218 7.22 -19.69 11.99
C VAL A 218 8.11 -20.59 12.84
N LYS A 219 9.42 -20.60 12.57
CA LYS A 219 10.42 -21.21 13.44
C LYS A 219 10.66 -20.31 14.65
N LYS A 220 10.47 -20.81 15.87
CA LYS A 220 10.80 -20.08 17.10
C LYS A 220 12.27 -20.31 17.46
N SER A 221 12.99 -19.24 17.77
CA SER A 221 14.43 -19.26 18.01
C SER A 221 14.85 -19.80 19.40
N ALA A 222 13.92 -20.08 20.30
CA ALA A 222 14.21 -20.29 21.73
C ALA A 222 14.23 -21.75 22.23
N THR A 223 14.12 -22.78 21.38
CA THR A 223 14.23 -24.17 21.86
C THR A 223 14.93 -25.06 20.84
N GLN A 224 16.26 -25.02 20.85
CA GLN A 224 17.02 -26.27 20.78
C GLN A 224 16.88 -26.93 22.15
N LEU A 225 15.77 -27.62 22.39
CA LEU A 225 15.71 -28.67 23.40
C LEU A 225 15.26 -29.93 22.67
N GLU A 226 16.26 -30.80 22.52
CA GLU A 226 16.18 -32.24 22.39
C GLU A 226 15.62 -32.85 21.10
N GLY A 227 16.51 -33.53 20.39
CA GLY A 227 16.20 -34.87 19.88
C GLY A 227 15.22 -34.94 18.72
N GLY A 228 15.59 -34.37 17.58
CA GLY A 228 14.92 -34.72 16.32
C GLY A 228 15.38 -33.83 15.19
N VAL A 229 15.92 -34.43 14.13
CA VAL A 229 16.02 -33.76 12.83
C VAL A 229 14.59 -33.53 12.36
N CYS A 230 13.99 -32.41 12.74
CA CYS A 230 12.71 -32.00 12.20
C CYS A 230 12.94 -31.57 10.76
N THR A 231 12.62 -32.46 9.82
CA THR A 231 12.50 -32.21 8.37
C THR A 231 11.34 -31.26 8.04
N GLU A 232 10.92 -30.41 8.97
CA GLU A 232 9.84 -29.47 8.76
C GLU A 232 10.38 -28.16 8.15
N GLU A 233 10.03 -27.90 6.90
CA GLU A 233 10.36 -26.66 6.19
C GLU A 233 9.60 -25.46 6.79
N PHE A 234 10.30 -24.49 7.37
CA PHE A 234 9.67 -23.26 7.89
C PHE A 234 9.67 -22.14 6.85
N ASP A 235 8.64 -21.31 6.87
CA ASP A 235 8.45 -20.20 5.93
C ASP A 235 9.02 -18.87 6.47
N SER A 236 9.10 -18.74 7.79
CA SER A 236 9.69 -17.57 8.47
C SER A 236 10.32 -17.93 9.81
N VAL A 237 11.12 -17.02 10.35
CA VAL A 237 11.83 -17.20 11.64
C VAL A 237 11.47 -16.05 12.57
N ALA A 238 11.02 -16.35 13.78
CA ALA A 238 10.81 -15.33 14.80
C ALA A 238 12.16 -14.89 15.39
N GLY A 239 12.34 -13.58 15.63
CA GLY A 239 13.54 -13.06 16.27
C GLY A 239 13.74 -13.60 17.69
N VAL A 240 14.92 -13.32 18.26
CA VAL A 240 15.27 -13.74 19.62
C VAL A 240 14.54 -12.84 20.60
N GLY A 241 13.31 -13.22 20.96
CA GLY A 241 12.58 -12.66 22.09
C GLY A 241 12.34 -13.74 23.14
N GLY A 242 12.24 -13.32 24.41
CA GLY A 242 12.14 -14.22 25.57
C GLY A 242 11.02 -15.28 25.50
N VAL A 243 11.03 -16.14 26.51
CA VAL A 243 10.29 -17.42 26.64
C VAL A 243 8.78 -17.36 26.32
N TYR A 244 8.18 -16.17 26.31
CA TYR A 244 6.79 -15.94 25.98
C TYR A 244 6.65 -15.12 24.68
N SER A 245 6.24 -15.80 23.62
CA SER A 245 5.43 -15.24 22.51
C SER A 245 5.94 -14.04 21.71
N ASN A 246 7.25 -13.83 21.55
CA ASN A 246 7.69 -12.63 20.83
C ASN A 246 7.80 -12.87 19.32
N LEU A 247 6.64 -12.88 18.65
CA LEU A 247 6.54 -12.61 17.21
C LEU A 247 6.88 -11.16 16.88
N ASP A 248 7.49 -10.39 17.79
CA ASP A 248 7.83 -8.98 17.65
C ASP A 248 8.73 -8.71 16.45
N GLU A 249 9.67 -9.62 16.18
CA GLU A 249 10.53 -9.61 15.00
C GLU A 249 10.26 -10.88 14.20
N LEU A 250 10.13 -10.73 12.89
CA LEU A 250 9.87 -11.82 11.96
C LEU A 250 10.77 -11.66 10.73
N TYR A 251 11.60 -12.65 10.49
CA TYR A 251 12.48 -12.75 9.33
C TYR A 251 11.82 -13.62 8.27
N VAL A 252 11.49 -13.00 7.14
CA VAL A 252 10.81 -13.65 6.02
C VAL A 252 11.80 -13.89 4.90
N SER A 253 11.99 -15.15 4.50
CA SER A 253 12.99 -15.53 3.51
C SER A 253 12.53 -15.29 2.07
N ASN A 254 11.22 -15.38 1.80
CA ASN A 254 10.67 -15.16 0.46
C ASN A 254 10.11 -13.74 0.29
N PRO A 255 10.66 -12.91 -0.62
CA PRO A 255 10.14 -11.56 -0.86
C PRO A 255 8.69 -11.52 -1.34
N LYS A 256 8.21 -12.58 -2.03
CA LYS A 256 6.82 -12.67 -2.51
C LYS A 256 5.81 -12.77 -1.37
N ALA A 257 6.27 -13.09 -0.16
CA ALA A 257 5.44 -13.19 1.03
C ALA A 257 5.11 -11.82 1.63
N ILE A 258 5.67 -10.72 1.10
CA ILE A 258 5.51 -9.37 1.65
C ILE A 258 4.90 -8.46 0.60
N LEU A 259 3.78 -7.83 0.95
CA LEU A 259 3.09 -6.86 0.10
C LEU A 259 3.02 -5.51 0.83
N PRO A 260 3.70 -4.46 0.34
CA PRO A 260 3.58 -3.12 0.92
C PRO A 260 2.21 -2.52 0.60
N CYS A 261 1.52 -2.00 1.60
CA CYS A 261 0.17 -1.42 1.46
C CYS A 261 0.16 0.09 1.70
N PHE A 262 0.93 0.55 2.68
CA PHE A 262 1.04 1.97 2.99
C PHE A 262 2.49 2.36 3.26
N VAL A 263 2.82 3.60 2.93
CA VAL A 263 4.07 4.28 3.29
C VAL A 263 3.71 5.41 4.26
N VAL A 264 4.25 5.37 5.46
CA VAL A 264 4.10 6.40 6.48
C VAL A 264 5.41 7.18 6.55
N ILE A 265 5.36 8.46 6.15
CA ILE A 265 6.48 9.38 6.29
C ILE A 265 6.29 10.11 7.61
N TYR A 266 7.34 10.14 8.43
CA TYR A 266 7.31 10.74 9.74
C TYR A 266 8.64 11.44 10.05
N THR A 267 8.59 12.36 10.98
CA THR A 267 9.73 13.08 11.55
C THR A 267 9.80 12.81 13.05
N GLU A 268 11.01 12.62 13.56
CA GLU A 268 11.26 12.57 15.01
C GLU A 268 11.08 13.98 15.57
N SER A 269 10.43 14.09 16.74
CA SER A 269 10.12 15.37 17.40
C SER A 269 11.13 15.76 18.46
#